data_AF-A0A933I715-F1
#
_entry.id   AF-A0A933I715-F1
#
_cell.length_a   1.000
_cell.length_b   1.000
_cell.length_c   1.000
_cell.angle_alpha   90.00
_cell.angle_beta   90.00
_cell.angle_gamma   90.00
#
_symmetry.space_group_name_H-M   'P 1'
#
loop_
_entity.id
_entity.type
_entity.pdbx_description
1 polymer ?
#
loop_
_entity_poly.entity_id
_entity_poly.type
_entity_poly.pdbx_seq_one_letter_code
_entity_poly.pdbx_strand_id
1 'polypeptide(L)' 'MDEKKRKNFTAQEKVSILKQHFVEKKAVSNLCDEYSIHPTIFYRWQQN' A
#
# COMPACT_ATOMS: atom_id res chain seq x y z
N MET A 1 21.36 12.46 -3.23
CA MET A 1 20.75 11.71 -4.36
C MET A 1 20.30 10.38 -3.77
N ASP A 2 19.22 10.42 -3.01
CA ASP A 2 18.78 9.28 -2.21
C ASP A 2 18.13 8.27 -3.15
N GLU A 3 18.86 7.18 -3.39
CA GLU A 3 18.40 6.01 -4.09
C GLU A 3 17.20 5.46 -3.31
N LYS A 4 15.99 5.89 -3.69
CA LYS A 4 14.72 5.40 -3.13
C LYS A 4 14.70 3.89 -3.35
N LYS A 5 15.17 3.15 -2.35
CA LYS A 5 15.06 1.70 -2.25
C LYS A 5 13.59 1.37 -2.48
N ARG A 6 13.28 0.88 -3.69
CA ARG A 6 11.93 0.46 -4.03
C ARG A 6 11.63 -0.71 -3.11
N LYS A 7 10.81 -0.47 -2.07
CA LYS A 7 10.23 -1.56 -1.28
C LYS A 7 9.43 -2.40 -2.26
N ASN A 8 9.96 -3.59 -2.60
CA ASN A 8 9.25 -4.55 -3.42
C ASN A 8 8.23 -5.23 -2.51
N PHE A 9 6.98 -4.78 -2.59
CA PHE A 9 5.87 -5.48 -1.95
C PHE A 9 5.55 -6.75 -2.73
N THR A 10 5.55 -7.87 -2.03
CA THR A 10 5.08 -9.14 -2.58
C THR A 10 3.58 -9.06 -2.89
N ALA A 11 3.08 -9.94 -3.77
CA ALA A 11 1.64 -10.00 -4.06
C ALA A 11 0.80 -10.19 -2.79
N GLN A 12 1.29 -10.98 -1.83
CA GLN A 12 0.65 -11.23 -0.55
C GLN A 12 0.55 -9.96 0.31
N GLU A 13 1.63 -9.17 0.41
CA GLU A 13 1.60 -7.91 1.16
C GLU A 13 0.60 -6.91 0.56
N LYS A 14 0.58 -6.78 -0.77
CA LYS A 14 -0.38 -5.92 -1.47
C LYS A 14 -1.83 -6.28 -1.10
N VAL A 15 -2.15 -7.57 -1.15
CA VAL A 15 -3.48 -8.08 -0.81
C VAL A 15 -3.80 -7.86 0.68
N SER A 16 -2.85 -8.05 1.59
CA SER A 16 -3.05 -7.74 3.01
C SER A 16 -3.37 -6.26 3.24
N ILE A 17 -2.65 -5.35 2.59
CA ILE A 17 -2.88 -3.90 2.72
C ILE A 17 -4.25 -3.51 2.15
N LEU A 18 -4.63 -4.03 0.98
CA LEU A 18 -5.97 -3.85 0.42
C LEU A 18 -7.04 -4.40 1.36
N LYS A 19 -6.83 -5.60 1.91
CA LYS A 19 -7.77 -6.25 2.83
C LYS A 19 -7.96 -5.43 4.11
N GLN A 20 -6.93 -4.78 4.65
CA GLN A 20 -7.10 -3.88 5.79
C GLN A 20 -7.99 -2.68 5.46
N HIS A 21 -7.83 -2.10 4.28
CA HIS A 21 -8.72 -1.01 3.84
C HIS A 21 -10.16 -1.48 3.67
N PHE A 22 -10.39 -2.63 3.03
CA PHE A 22 -11.75 -3.10 2.73
C PHE A 22 -12.46 -3.78 3.92
N VAL A 23 -11.73 -4.56 4.72
CA VAL A 23 -12.28 -5.33 5.84
C VAL A 23 -12.26 -4.51 7.13
N GLU A 24 -11.10 -3.95 7.49
CA GLU A 24 -10.96 -3.17 8.73
C GLU A 24 -11.41 -1.72 8.55
N LYS A 25 -11.77 -1.31 7.32
CA LYS A 25 -12.14 0.07 6.98
C LYS A 25 -11.07 1.10 7.37
N LYS A 26 -9.80 0.68 7.48
CA LYS A 26 -8.67 1.59 7.75
C LYS A 26 -8.55 2.60 6.61
N ALA A 27 -8.32 3.87 6.93
CA ALA A 27 -8.09 4.88 5.90
C ALA A 27 -6.82 4.58 5.09
N VAL A 28 -6.87 4.83 3.77
CA VAL A 28 -5.71 4.67 2.88
C VAL A 28 -4.53 5.51 3.36
N SER A 29 -4.77 6.72 3.87
CA SER A 29 -3.72 7.59 4.43
C SER A 29 -2.95 6.90 5.56
N ASN A 30 -3.65 6.32 6.53
CA ASN A 30 -3.01 5.61 7.64
C ASN A 30 -2.20 4.41 7.15
N LEU A 31 -2.71 3.65 6.18
CA LEU A 31 -1.97 2.54 5.57
C LEU A 31 -0.75 3.04 4.79
N CYS A 32 -0.88 4.17 4.10
CA CYS A 32 0.22 4.79 3.36
C CYS A 32 1.35 5.23 4.28
N ASP A 33 1.03 5.84 5.42
CA ASP A 33 1.99 6.20 6.45
C ASP A 33 2.63 4.96 7.10
N GLU A 34 1.82 4.00 7.55
CA GLU A 34 2.24 2.79 8.27
C GLU A 34 3.17 1.90 7.42
N TYR A 35 2.82 1.69 6.15
CA TYR A 35 3.62 0.88 5.23
C TYR A 35 4.64 1.70 4.42
N SER A 36 4.67 3.03 4.61
CA SER A 36 5.43 3.99 3.80
C SER A 36 5.22 3.79 2.30
N ILE A 37 3.97 3.60 1.89
CA ILE A 37 3.57 3.45 0.48
C ILE A 37 2.98 4.74 -0.04
N HIS A 38 3.18 5.01 -1.33
CA HIS A 38 2.54 6.14 -1.97
C HIS A 38 1.07 5.80 -2.28
N PRO A 39 0.10 6.71 -2.01
CA PRO A 39 -1.31 6.44 -2.28
C PRO A 39 -1.58 6.11 -3.75
N THR A 40 -0.81 6.69 -4.68
CA THR A 40 -0.85 6.36 -6.12
C THR A 40 -0.62 4.87 -6.39
N ILE A 41 0.25 4.22 -5.62
CA ILE A 41 0.54 2.78 -5.75
C ILE A 41 -0.64 1.97 -5.20
N PHE A 42 -1.22 2.39 -4.08
CA PHE A 42 -2.41 1.74 -3.51
C PHE A 42 -3.58 1.71 -4.49
N TYR A 43 -3.91 2.86 -5.10
CA TYR A 43 -4.97 2.93 -6.11
C TYR A 43 -4.64 2.09 -7.35
N ARG A 44 -3.37 2.03 -7.75
CA ARG A 44 -2.92 1.17 -8.85
C ARG A 44 -3.14 -0.32 -8.53
N TRP A 45 -2.99 -0.74 -7.28
CA TRP A 45 -3.30 -2.11 -6.86
C TRP A 45 -4.80 -2.40 -6.85
N GLN A 46 -5.63 -1.41 -6.51
CA GLN A 46 -7.09 -1.55 -6.55
C GLN A 46 -7.66 -1.66 -7.97
N GLN A 47 -7.03 -1.01 -8.95
CA GLN A 47 -7.52 -0.96 -10.33
C GLN A 47 -7.17 -2.20 -11.17
N ASN A 48 -6.39 -3.14 -10.64
CA ASN A 48 -6.08 -4.42 -11.30
C ASN A 48 -7.15 -5.48 -11.02
#